data_AF-A0A961GL34-F1
#
_entry.id   AF-A0A961GL34-F1
#
_cell.length_a   1.000
_cell.length_b   1.000
_cell.length_c   1.000
_cell.angle_alpha   90.00
_cell.angle_beta   90.00
_cell.angle_gamma   90.00
#
_symmetry.space_group_name_H-M   'P 1'
#
loop_
_entity.id
_entity.type
_entity.pdbx_description
1 polymer ?
#
loop_
_entity_poly.entity_id
_entity_poly.type
_entity_poly.pdbx_seq_one_letter_code
_entity_poly.pdbx_strand_id
1 'polypeptide(L)'
;MPAPFALQLCGFRDGKANTSDASDAFSVELGQALFDAMGVKPDTPAPRNVDKEMSRLLAGDLMAQLPDTDPETGLIVLPEKALNEFAQFQHVGMIRNLKPAPSRAVLHAIGRLRRFVENRIQSPARDVAKRIELFDELDRALDAEADERGRIIEALGEESLLKLDVAGSRKREAGLPHLELGLSLKWSLRTDRAQDCRSQGAKMAALRRGRMPHFAAVTMEPRPYMLRILGGGSGEVDCVYHLNLPALTEAVRATTEGRPRRRETAETFRKLFEQRRVRDYDELVTYARTL
;
A
#
# COMPACT_ATOMS: atom_id res chain seq x y z
N MET A 1 22.02 -10.92 -1.96
CA MET A 1 22.78 -9.97 -2.81
C MET A 1 22.08 -8.63 -2.69
N PRO A 2 22.81 -7.52 -2.52
CA PRO A 2 22.18 -6.22 -2.36
C PRO A 2 21.30 -5.89 -3.58
N ALA A 3 20.20 -5.18 -3.34
CA ALA A 3 19.35 -4.68 -4.41
C ALA A 3 20.21 -3.78 -5.35
N PRO A 4 20.26 -4.05 -6.66
CA PRO A 4 21.21 -3.41 -7.57
C PRO A 4 20.95 -1.90 -7.71
N PHE A 5 19.72 -1.46 -7.45
CA PHE A 5 19.31 -0.07 -7.47
C PHE A 5 19.53 0.67 -6.14
N ALA A 6 19.86 -0.04 -5.04
CA ALA A 6 19.94 0.56 -3.71
C ALA A 6 20.94 1.72 -3.62
N LEU A 7 22.13 1.55 -4.21
CA LEU A 7 23.17 2.58 -4.22
C LEU A 7 22.72 3.89 -4.87
N GLN A 8 21.84 3.82 -5.87
CA GLN A 8 21.32 5.00 -6.58
C GLN A 8 20.42 5.86 -5.68
N LEU A 9 19.86 5.28 -4.62
CA LEU A 9 18.97 5.94 -3.67
C LEU A 9 19.71 6.44 -2.41
N CYS A 10 20.96 6.01 -2.22
CA CYS A 10 21.80 6.42 -1.10
C CYS A 10 22.45 7.79 -1.36
N GLY A 11 22.43 8.65 -0.34
CA GLY A 11 23.23 9.88 -0.35
C GLY A 11 23.05 10.69 0.93
N PHE A 12 23.77 11.80 1.03
CA PHE A 12 23.86 12.61 2.26
C PHE A 12 22.99 13.86 2.17
N ARG A 13 22.40 14.25 3.30
CA ARG A 13 21.75 15.54 3.55
C ARG A 13 22.40 16.18 4.77
N ASP A 14 23.01 17.35 4.61
CA ASP A 14 23.73 18.05 5.67
C ASP A 14 24.77 17.16 6.40
N GLY A 15 25.49 16.35 5.62
CA GLY A 15 26.50 15.41 6.13
C GLY A 15 25.96 14.17 6.83
N LYS A 16 24.64 13.92 6.80
CA LYS A 16 23.99 12.75 7.39
C LYS A 16 23.40 11.85 6.32
N ALA A 17 23.55 10.54 6.46
CA ALA A 17 22.95 9.58 5.53
C ALA A 17 21.43 9.78 5.46
N ASN A 18 20.85 9.73 4.26
CA ASN A 18 19.41 9.92 4.05
C ASN A 18 18.53 8.78 4.59
N THR A 19 19.14 7.76 5.20
CA THR A 19 18.49 6.66 5.93
C THR A 19 18.44 6.90 7.45
N SER A 20 19.21 7.87 7.96
CA SER A 20 19.28 8.18 9.38
C SER A 20 18.17 9.14 9.84
N ASP A 21 17.79 9.02 11.11
CA ASP A 21 17.11 10.07 11.84
C ASP A 21 18.12 11.13 12.27
N ALA A 22 18.01 12.33 11.70
CA ALA A 22 18.95 13.42 11.94
C ALA A 22 18.99 13.91 13.39
N SER A 23 17.97 13.59 14.19
CA SER A 23 17.86 13.97 15.61
C SER A 23 18.44 12.92 16.57
N ASP A 24 18.70 11.71 16.09
CA ASP A 24 19.27 10.61 16.88
C ASP A 24 20.73 10.39 16.49
N ALA A 25 21.65 10.74 17.39
CA ALA A 25 23.09 10.60 17.15
C ALA A 25 23.50 9.15 16.84
N PHE A 26 22.86 8.17 17.46
CA PHE A 26 23.16 6.76 17.18
C PHE A 26 22.57 6.32 15.83
N SER A 27 21.42 6.86 15.44
CA SER A 27 20.89 6.67 14.09
C SER A 27 21.80 7.24 13.01
N VAL A 28 22.42 8.39 13.26
CA VAL A 28 23.39 9.01 12.34
C VAL A 28 24.63 8.14 12.23
N GLU A 29 25.18 7.67 13.36
CA GLU A 29 26.34 6.77 13.37
C GLU A 29 26.07 5.45 12.62
N LEU A 30 24.91 4.83 12.86
CA LEU A 30 24.50 3.60 12.16
C LEU A 30 24.32 3.81 10.66
N GLY A 31 23.65 4.89 10.24
CA GLY A 31 23.45 5.17 8.82
C GLY A 31 24.76 5.53 8.10
N GLN A 32 25.69 6.21 8.78
CA GLN A 32 27.04 6.43 8.25
C GLN A 32 27.77 5.10 8.06
N ALA A 33 27.81 4.25 9.09
CA ALA A 33 28.46 2.95 9.01
C ALA A 33 27.84 2.05 7.92
N LEU A 34 26.52 2.13 7.71
CA LEU A 34 25.83 1.44 6.61
C LEU A 34 26.33 1.95 5.25
N PHE A 35 26.46 3.27 5.09
CA PHE A 35 26.90 3.88 3.84
C PHE A 35 28.37 3.61 3.55
N ASP A 36 29.21 3.59 4.59
CA ASP A 36 30.61 3.21 4.50
C ASP A 36 30.74 1.75 4.05
N ALA A 37 29.96 0.83 4.64
CA ALA A 37 29.93 -0.59 4.24
C ALA A 37 29.38 -0.80 2.81
N MET A 38 28.54 0.12 2.32
CA MET A 38 28.04 0.12 0.94
C MET A 38 28.99 0.82 -0.06
N GLY A 39 30.00 1.55 0.42
CA GLY A 39 30.90 2.34 -0.43
C GLY A 39 30.26 3.62 -1.00
N VAL A 40 29.27 4.19 -0.32
CA VAL A 40 28.63 5.46 -0.73
C VAL A 40 29.59 6.60 -0.41
N LYS A 41 29.93 7.42 -1.40
CA LYS A 41 30.88 8.52 -1.20
C LYS A 41 30.26 9.66 -0.37
N PRO A 42 30.98 10.27 0.59
CA PRO A 42 30.46 11.35 1.44
C PRO A 42 29.91 12.59 0.72
N ASP A 43 30.38 12.85 -0.49
CA ASP A 43 29.95 13.95 -1.37
C ASP A 43 28.69 13.62 -2.20
N THR A 44 28.19 12.38 -2.12
CA THR A 44 27.00 11.95 -2.87
C THR A 44 25.76 12.66 -2.34
N PRO A 45 25.09 13.51 -3.13
CA PRO A 45 23.89 14.19 -2.68
C PRO A 45 22.71 13.20 -2.59
N ALA A 46 21.93 13.29 -1.51
CA ALA A 46 20.75 12.45 -1.38
C ALA A 46 19.69 12.77 -2.46
N PRO A 47 19.14 11.76 -3.15
CA PRO A 47 18.06 11.98 -4.09
C PRO A 47 16.80 12.56 -3.42
N ARG A 48 15.97 13.22 -4.24
CA ARG A 48 14.65 13.70 -3.84
C ARG A 48 13.62 12.59 -4.11
N ASN A 49 12.53 12.55 -3.34
CA ASN A 49 11.42 11.61 -3.56
C ASN A 49 11.81 10.12 -3.54
N VAL A 50 12.74 9.74 -2.67
CA VAL A 50 13.28 8.38 -2.55
C VAL A 50 12.20 7.31 -2.48
N ASP A 51 11.13 7.52 -1.71
CA ASP A 51 10.06 6.51 -1.56
C ASP A 51 9.39 6.16 -2.91
N LYS A 52 9.14 7.16 -3.76
CA LYS A 52 8.51 6.96 -5.07
C LYS A 52 9.48 6.31 -6.07
N GLU A 53 10.73 6.74 -6.07
CA GLU A 53 11.76 6.15 -6.92
C GLU A 53 12.04 4.69 -6.52
N MET A 54 12.07 4.40 -5.22
CA MET A 54 12.22 3.04 -4.69
C MET A 54 11.12 2.11 -5.18
N SER A 55 9.84 2.53 -5.15
CA SER A 55 8.73 1.73 -5.67
C SER A 55 8.90 1.38 -7.15
N ARG A 56 9.23 2.37 -7.97
CA ARG A 56 9.46 2.15 -9.41
C ARG A 56 10.65 1.23 -9.68
N LEU A 57 11.78 1.48 -9.02
CA LEU A 57 13.02 0.71 -9.22
C LEU A 57 12.87 -0.73 -8.73
N LEU A 58 12.25 -0.93 -7.57
CA LEU A 58 12.00 -2.27 -7.02
C LEU A 58 11.06 -3.08 -7.91
N ALA A 59 9.96 -2.49 -8.38
CA ALA A 59 9.04 -3.17 -9.29
C ALA A 59 9.72 -3.53 -10.61
N GLY A 60 10.51 -2.60 -11.17
CA GLY A 60 11.28 -2.83 -12.40
C GLY A 60 12.34 -3.93 -12.24
N ASP A 61 13.05 -3.95 -11.11
CA ASP A 61 14.06 -4.97 -10.82
C ASP A 61 13.43 -6.35 -10.64
N LEU A 62 12.32 -6.47 -9.89
CA LEU A 62 11.59 -7.72 -9.78
C LEU A 62 11.13 -8.21 -11.15
N MET A 63 10.50 -7.35 -11.97
CA MET A 63 10.08 -7.72 -13.33
C MET A 63 11.24 -8.20 -14.20
N ALA A 64 12.39 -7.52 -14.17
CA ALA A 64 13.57 -7.88 -14.96
C ALA A 64 14.20 -9.21 -14.52
N GLN A 65 13.97 -9.62 -13.27
CA GLN A 65 14.53 -10.83 -12.68
C GLN A 65 13.59 -12.03 -12.72
N LEU A 66 12.32 -11.85 -13.10
CA LEU A 66 11.38 -12.94 -13.30
C LEU A 66 11.66 -13.63 -14.66
N PRO A 67 11.56 -14.97 -14.74
CA PRO A 67 11.69 -15.68 -16.02
C PRO A 67 10.60 -15.21 -16.99
N ASP A 68 10.90 -15.19 -18.31
CA ASP A 68 10.01 -14.73 -19.39
C ASP A 68 8.54 -15.01 -19.06
N THR A 69 7.85 -13.96 -18.64
CA THR A 69 6.51 -14.07 -18.06
C THR A 69 5.53 -14.21 -19.21
N ASP A 70 5.04 -15.43 -19.41
CA ASP A 70 3.83 -15.67 -20.20
C ASP A 70 2.75 -14.67 -19.75
N PRO A 71 2.21 -13.82 -20.65
CA PRO A 71 1.21 -12.82 -20.29
C PRO A 71 -0.04 -13.39 -19.60
N GLU A 72 -0.34 -14.68 -19.79
CA GLU A 72 -1.51 -15.33 -19.21
C GLU A 72 -1.22 -16.01 -17.86
N THR A 73 0.03 -16.45 -17.63
CA THR A 73 0.38 -17.25 -16.44
C THR A 73 1.52 -16.67 -15.61
N GLY A 74 2.16 -15.59 -16.02
CA GLY A 74 3.27 -14.95 -15.33
C GLY A 74 2.82 -14.05 -14.17
N LEU A 75 3.74 -13.83 -13.23
CA LEU A 75 3.59 -12.82 -12.20
C LEU A 75 3.82 -11.43 -12.81
N ILE A 76 2.83 -10.55 -12.71
CA ILE A 76 2.92 -9.16 -13.15
C ILE A 76 3.15 -8.28 -11.91
N VAL A 77 4.28 -7.59 -11.86
CA VAL A 77 4.67 -6.70 -10.76
C VAL A 77 4.55 -5.24 -11.19
N LEU A 78 3.74 -4.47 -10.46
CA LEU A 78 3.49 -3.05 -10.75
C LEU A 78 3.66 -2.19 -9.50
N PRO A 79 4.17 -0.95 -9.64
CA PRO A 79 4.19 0.01 -8.55
C PRO A 79 2.80 0.59 -8.28
N GLU A 80 2.58 1.04 -7.04
CA GLU A 80 1.45 1.87 -6.60
C GLU A 80 0.06 1.35 -7.01
N LYS A 81 -0.43 0.31 -6.30
CA LYS A 81 -1.74 -0.32 -6.60
C LYS A 81 -2.74 -0.23 -5.46
N ALA A 82 -3.98 0.09 -5.77
CA ALA A 82 -5.07 0.06 -4.80
C ALA A 82 -5.51 -1.39 -4.56
N LEU A 83 -5.81 -1.72 -3.31
CA LEU A 83 -6.09 -3.09 -2.92
C LEU A 83 -7.35 -3.65 -3.61
N ASN A 84 -8.36 -2.80 -3.87
CA ASN A 84 -9.60 -3.19 -4.53
C ASN A 84 -9.47 -3.44 -6.05
N GLU A 85 -8.28 -3.23 -6.64
CA GLU A 85 -7.95 -3.68 -8.00
C GLU A 85 -7.75 -5.21 -8.07
N PHE A 86 -7.70 -5.90 -6.92
CA PHE A 86 -7.48 -7.34 -6.84
C PHE A 86 -8.72 -8.11 -6.38
N ALA A 87 -8.90 -9.32 -6.91
CA ALA A 87 -10.09 -10.14 -6.66
C ALA A 87 -10.37 -10.38 -5.16
N GLN A 88 -9.34 -10.62 -4.35
CA GLN A 88 -9.52 -10.92 -2.91
C GLN A 88 -10.11 -9.73 -2.14
N PHE A 89 -9.95 -8.51 -2.66
CA PHE A 89 -10.26 -7.27 -1.96
C PHE A 89 -11.18 -6.37 -2.79
N GLN A 90 -11.75 -6.88 -3.87
CA GLN A 90 -12.61 -6.13 -4.78
C GLN A 90 -13.74 -5.41 -4.02
N HIS A 91 -14.24 -6.03 -2.94
CA HIS A 91 -15.32 -5.51 -2.09
C HIS A 91 -14.91 -4.32 -1.21
N VAL A 92 -13.61 -4.11 -0.98
CA VAL A 92 -13.08 -3.01 -0.16
C VAL A 92 -13.39 -1.69 -0.86
N GLY A 93 -14.08 -0.80 -0.15
CA GLY A 93 -14.49 0.50 -0.68
C GLY A 93 -15.59 0.46 -1.77
N MET A 94 -16.24 -0.69 -2.03
CA MET A 94 -17.32 -0.78 -3.02
C MET A 94 -18.53 0.09 -2.71
N ILE A 95 -18.76 0.43 -1.44
CA ILE A 95 -19.92 1.21 -1.00
C ILE A 95 -20.02 2.54 -1.79
N ARG A 96 -18.89 3.16 -2.13
CA ARG A 96 -18.84 4.39 -2.93
C ARG A 96 -19.40 4.21 -4.35
N ASN A 97 -19.23 3.03 -4.92
CA ASN A 97 -19.57 2.74 -6.31
C ASN A 97 -20.92 2.03 -6.46
N LEU A 98 -21.65 1.80 -5.36
CA LEU A 98 -23.00 1.24 -5.42
C LEU A 98 -23.91 2.17 -6.27
N LYS A 99 -24.56 1.58 -7.27
CA LYS A 99 -25.67 2.20 -8.01
C LYS A 99 -26.94 1.46 -7.63
N PRO A 100 -27.56 1.79 -6.48
CA PRO A 100 -28.78 1.12 -6.06
C PRO A 100 -29.91 1.37 -7.08
N ALA A 101 -30.87 0.46 -7.11
CA ALA A 101 -32.09 0.69 -7.86
C ALA A 101 -32.84 1.91 -7.30
N PRO A 102 -33.60 2.65 -8.14
CA PRO A 102 -34.34 3.81 -7.68
C PRO A 102 -35.31 3.45 -6.57
N SER A 103 -35.50 4.35 -5.60
CA SER A 103 -36.44 4.16 -4.52
C SER A 103 -37.87 3.99 -5.03
N ARG A 104 -38.75 3.39 -4.20
CA ARG A 104 -40.19 3.29 -4.50
C ARG A 104 -40.82 4.65 -4.76
N ALA A 105 -40.37 5.70 -4.08
CA ALA A 105 -40.85 7.07 -4.27
C ALA A 105 -40.49 7.59 -5.67
N VAL A 106 -39.24 7.41 -6.10
CA VAL A 106 -38.80 7.78 -7.46
C VAL A 106 -39.54 6.97 -8.53
N LEU A 107 -39.67 5.65 -8.35
CA LEU A 107 -40.42 4.79 -9.28
C LEU A 107 -41.90 5.21 -9.38
N HIS A 108 -42.51 5.60 -8.27
CA HIS A 108 -43.89 6.10 -8.24
C HIS A 108 -44.02 7.44 -8.98
N ALA A 109 -43.13 8.40 -8.73
CA ALA A 109 -43.12 9.71 -9.40
C ALA A 109 -42.91 9.56 -10.92
N ILE A 110 -41.94 8.73 -11.34
CA ILE A 110 -41.73 8.37 -12.75
C ILE A 110 -43.00 7.75 -13.36
N GLY A 111 -43.65 6.84 -12.63
CA GLY A 111 -44.89 6.21 -13.09
C GLY A 111 -46.05 7.20 -13.26
N ARG A 112 -46.18 8.20 -12.38
CA ARG A 112 -47.17 9.27 -12.50
C ARG A 112 -46.88 10.16 -13.70
N LEU A 113 -45.64 10.61 -13.85
CA LEU A 113 -45.20 11.44 -14.97
C LEU A 113 -45.42 10.72 -16.30
N ARG A 114 -45.04 9.45 -16.39
CA ARG A 114 -45.23 8.62 -17.59
C ARG A 114 -46.70 8.51 -17.98
N ARG A 115 -47.59 8.13 -17.04
CA ARG A 115 -49.03 8.04 -17.31
C ARG A 115 -49.62 9.37 -17.77
N PHE A 116 -49.12 10.48 -17.24
CA PHE A 116 -49.55 11.82 -17.65
C PHE A 116 -49.11 12.15 -19.09
N VAL A 117 -47.86 11.81 -19.46
CA VAL A 117 -47.33 12.05 -20.81
C VAL A 117 -48.00 11.15 -21.86
N GLU A 118 -48.34 9.91 -21.51
CA GLU A 118 -49.03 8.96 -22.41
C GLU A 118 -50.48 9.35 -22.70
N ASN A 119 -51.10 10.17 -21.85
CA ASN A 119 -52.46 10.64 -22.04
C ASN A 119 -52.56 11.81 -23.02
N ARG A 120 -53.67 11.90 -23.76
CA ARG A 120 -53.95 13.01 -24.68
C ARG A 120 -54.03 14.34 -23.94
N ILE A 121 -53.36 15.37 -24.48
CA ILE A 121 -53.50 16.76 -24.02
C ILE A 121 -54.96 17.19 -24.19
N GLN A 122 -55.60 17.58 -23.10
CA GLN A 122 -57.00 18.03 -23.10
C GLN A 122 -57.09 19.55 -22.96
N SER A 123 -56.21 20.17 -22.18
CA SER A 123 -56.20 21.62 -21.95
C SER A 123 -54.76 22.12 -21.76
N PRO A 124 -54.20 22.89 -22.71
CA PRO A 124 -52.79 23.29 -22.69
C PRO A 124 -52.34 23.94 -21.37
N ALA A 125 -53.13 24.87 -20.82
CA ALA A 125 -52.75 25.58 -19.60
C ALA A 125 -52.77 24.68 -18.34
N ARG A 126 -53.80 23.83 -18.20
CA ARG A 126 -53.89 22.89 -17.07
C ARG A 126 -52.85 21.78 -17.17
N ASP A 127 -52.61 21.30 -18.38
CA ASP A 127 -51.66 20.22 -18.62
C ASP A 127 -50.22 20.69 -18.38
N VAL A 128 -49.87 21.95 -18.71
CA VAL A 128 -48.58 22.55 -18.37
C VAL A 128 -48.41 22.68 -16.85
N ALA A 129 -49.42 23.20 -16.14
CA ALA A 129 -49.37 23.30 -14.68
C ALA A 129 -49.20 21.92 -14.02
N LYS A 130 -49.89 20.89 -14.55
CA LYS A 130 -49.77 19.52 -14.05
C LYS A 130 -48.42 18.89 -14.36
N ARG A 131 -47.79 19.22 -15.50
CA ARG A 131 -46.41 18.79 -15.79
C ARG A 131 -45.43 19.35 -14.77
N ILE A 132 -45.50 20.65 -14.49
CA ILE A 132 -44.63 21.30 -13.50
C ILE A 132 -44.76 20.59 -12.15
N GLU A 133 -45.99 20.36 -11.68
CA GLU A 133 -46.23 19.64 -10.42
C GLU A 133 -45.62 18.22 -10.39
N LEU A 134 -45.69 17.48 -11.49
CA LEU A 134 -45.15 16.12 -11.59
C LEU A 134 -43.61 16.10 -11.70
N PHE A 135 -43.01 17.11 -12.34
CA PHE A 135 -41.56 17.30 -12.31
C PHE A 135 -41.09 17.68 -10.91
N ASP A 136 -41.76 18.63 -10.24
CA ASP A 136 -41.45 19.01 -8.85
C ASP A 136 -41.59 17.85 -7.86
N GLU A 137 -42.48 16.90 -8.13
CA GLU A 137 -42.58 15.66 -7.36
C GLU A 137 -41.37 14.74 -7.62
N LEU A 138 -40.99 14.55 -8.89
CA LEU A 138 -39.86 13.72 -9.25
C LEU A 138 -38.56 14.28 -8.67
N ASP A 139 -38.35 15.59 -8.77
CA ASP A 139 -37.18 16.28 -8.22
C ASP A 139 -37.10 16.07 -6.70
N ARG A 140 -38.21 16.31 -5.97
CA ARG A 140 -38.24 16.04 -4.52
C ARG A 140 -37.97 14.58 -4.15
N ALA A 141 -38.45 13.63 -4.96
CA ALA A 141 -38.20 12.21 -4.73
C ALA A 141 -36.72 11.86 -4.95
N LEU A 142 -36.08 12.46 -5.97
CA LEU A 142 -34.65 12.29 -6.25
C LEU A 142 -33.79 12.94 -5.16
N ASP A 143 -34.13 14.15 -4.73
CA ASP A 143 -33.41 14.87 -3.66
C ASP A 143 -33.47 14.08 -2.34
N ALA A 144 -34.66 13.60 -1.95
CA ALA A 144 -34.81 12.79 -0.74
C ALA A 144 -33.98 11.48 -0.79
N GLU A 145 -33.90 10.85 -1.96
CA GLU A 145 -33.07 9.64 -2.16
C GLU A 145 -31.57 9.98 -2.08
N ALA A 146 -31.14 11.10 -2.64
CA ALA A 146 -29.76 11.57 -2.56
C ALA A 146 -29.36 11.91 -1.12
N ASP A 147 -30.22 12.59 -0.36
CA ASP A 147 -29.99 12.96 1.05
C ASP A 147 -29.90 11.73 1.96
N GLU A 148 -30.78 10.74 1.76
CA GLU A 148 -30.72 9.47 2.50
C GLU A 148 -29.42 8.72 2.19
N ARG A 149 -29.03 8.66 0.91
CA ARG A 149 -27.78 8.04 0.50
C ARG A 149 -26.57 8.75 1.12
N GLY A 150 -26.57 10.08 1.16
CA GLY A 150 -25.51 10.87 1.78
C GLY A 150 -25.34 10.52 3.26
N ARG A 151 -26.45 10.47 4.01
CA ARG A 151 -26.46 10.09 5.43
C ARG A 151 -25.94 8.67 5.67
N ILE A 152 -26.30 7.71 4.81
CA ILE A 152 -25.82 6.33 4.92
C ILE A 152 -24.30 6.26 4.68
N ILE A 153 -23.79 6.97 3.66
CA ILE A 153 -22.35 7.02 3.36
C ILE A 153 -21.59 7.64 4.54
N GLU A 154 -22.10 8.73 5.11
CA GLU A 154 -21.50 9.40 6.28
C GLU A 154 -21.51 8.49 7.52
N ALA A 155 -22.62 7.82 7.80
CA ALA A 155 -22.75 6.93 8.96
C ALA A 155 -21.88 5.66 8.86
N LEU A 156 -21.64 5.14 7.66
CA LEU A 156 -20.82 3.95 7.45
C LEU A 156 -19.32 4.21 7.68
N GLY A 157 -18.89 5.47 7.67
CA GLY A 157 -17.49 5.84 7.78
C GLY A 157 -16.67 5.45 6.56
N GLU A 158 -15.58 6.17 6.32
CA GLU A 158 -14.70 5.89 5.19
C GLU A 158 -13.62 4.88 5.58
N GLU A 159 -13.70 3.65 5.06
CA GLU A 159 -12.50 2.82 5.00
C GLU A 159 -11.56 3.39 3.93
N SER A 160 -10.44 3.96 4.37
CA SER A 160 -9.38 4.40 3.45
C SER A 160 -8.93 3.22 2.60
N LEU A 161 -9.03 3.38 1.28
CA LEU A 161 -8.55 2.40 0.31
C LEU A 161 -7.04 2.21 0.54
N LEU A 162 -6.68 1.01 1.00
CA LEU A 162 -5.29 0.65 1.20
C LEU A 162 -4.58 0.63 -0.14
N LYS A 163 -3.39 1.23 -0.18
CA LYS A 163 -2.52 1.25 -1.35
C LYS A 163 -1.25 0.48 -1.02
N LEU A 164 -0.85 -0.37 -1.95
CA LEU A 164 0.41 -1.09 -1.92
C LEU A 164 1.44 -0.30 -2.71
N ASP A 165 2.65 -0.17 -2.16
CA ASP A 165 3.74 0.52 -2.83
C ASP A 165 4.22 -0.28 -4.04
N VAL A 166 4.21 -1.62 -3.95
CA VAL A 166 4.41 -2.55 -5.07
C VAL A 166 3.46 -3.74 -4.91
N ALA A 167 2.87 -4.19 -6.01
CA ALA A 167 1.98 -5.34 -6.05
C ALA A 167 2.38 -6.31 -7.17
N GLY A 168 2.54 -7.58 -6.82
CA GLY A 168 2.70 -8.70 -7.75
C GLY A 168 1.40 -9.49 -7.84
N SER A 169 0.89 -9.68 -9.05
CA SER A 169 -0.42 -10.29 -9.28
C SER A 169 -0.42 -11.22 -10.48
N ARG A 170 -1.33 -12.18 -10.47
CA ARG A 170 -1.56 -13.12 -11.57
C ARG A 170 -2.90 -12.85 -12.22
N LYS A 171 -2.93 -12.89 -13.55
CA LYS A 171 -4.17 -12.78 -14.31
C LYS A 171 -5.06 -13.99 -13.97
N ARG A 172 -6.38 -13.76 -14.01
CA ARG A 172 -7.38 -14.83 -13.96
C ARG A 172 -8.12 -14.85 -15.29
N GLU A 173 -8.60 -16.03 -15.69
CA GLU A 173 -9.41 -16.18 -16.91
C GLU A 173 -10.62 -15.22 -16.91
N ALA A 174 -11.23 -15.00 -15.74
CA ALA A 174 -12.32 -14.05 -15.57
C ALA A 174 -12.19 -13.22 -14.28
N GLY A 175 -12.48 -11.92 -14.41
CA GLY A 175 -12.51 -10.97 -13.30
C GLY A 175 -11.19 -10.24 -13.05
N LEU A 176 -11.04 -9.69 -11.85
CA LEU A 176 -9.82 -9.00 -11.43
C LEU A 176 -8.66 -9.99 -11.18
N PRO A 177 -7.41 -9.53 -11.34
CA PRO A 177 -6.24 -10.35 -11.04
C PRO A 177 -6.20 -10.76 -9.55
N HIS A 178 -5.52 -11.87 -9.27
CA HIS A 178 -5.25 -12.31 -7.90
C HIS A 178 -3.96 -11.67 -7.42
N LEU A 179 -3.98 -11.04 -6.24
CA LEU A 179 -2.78 -10.52 -5.60
C LEU A 179 -2.00 -11.69 -4.99
N GLU A 180 -0.74 -11.87 -5.39
CA GLU A 180 0.15 -12.89 -4.83
C GLU A 180 1.18 -12.26 -3.87
N LEU A 181 1.58 -11.02 -4.16
CA LEU A 181 2.62 -10.29 -3.44
C LEU A 181 2.18 -8.84 -3.23
N GLY A 182 2.18 -8.37 -1.99
CA GLY A 182 1.99 -6.96 -1.64
C GLY A 182 3.17 -6.46 -0.82
N LEU A 183 3.76 -5.34 -1.22
CA LEU A 183 4.92 -4.77 -0.54
C LEU A 183 4.62 -3.36 -0.05
N SER A 184 5.01 -3.09 1.20
CA SER A 184 5.02 -1.74 1.78
C SER A 184 6.47 -1.27 1.87
N LEU A 185 6.84 -0.27 1.09
CA LEU A 185 8.19 0.27 0.99
C LEU A 185 8.34 1.43 1.96
N LYS A 186 9.42 1.42 2.74
CA LYS A 186 9.73 2.46 3.71
C LYS A 186 11.23 2.70 3.70
N TRP A 187 11.71 3.74 3.01
CA TRP A 187 13.15 3.99 2.89
C TRP A 187 13.84 4.09 4.25
N SER A 188 13.31 4.99 5.10
CA SER A 188 13.63 5.09 6.52
C SER A 188 12.33 5.11 7.35
N LEU A 189 12.41 4.65 8.59
CA LEU A 189 11.24 4.44 9.44
C LEU A 189 11.09 5.52 10.51
N ARG A 190 9.84 5.74 10.87
CA ARG A 190 9.40 6.40 12.10
C ARG A 190 8.36 5.49 12.76
N THR A 191 8.14 5.62 14.06
CA THR A 191 7.25 4.69 14.79
C THR A 191 5.85 4.65 14.18
N ASP A 192 5.29 5.81 13.85
CA ASP A 192 4.02 5.97 13.13
C ASP A 192 4.03 5.25 11.78
N ARG A 193 5.09 5.42 10.97
CA ARG A 193 5.24 4.75 9.67
C ARG A 193 5.35 3.23 9.77
N ALA A 194 5.98 2.73 10.83
CA ALA A 194 6.06 1.29 11.09
C ALA A 194 4.70 0.72 11.53
N GLN A 195 3.94 1.46 12.36
CA GLN A 195 2.59 1.06 12.73
C GLN A 195 1.61 1.12 11.55
N ASP A 196 1.76 2.10 10.65
CA ASP A 196 0.95 2.17 9.43
C ASP A 196 1.10 0.90 8.59
N CYS A 197 2.35 0.45 8.33
CA CYS A 197 2.61 -0.80 7.62
C CYS A 197 1.97 -2.02 8.31
N ARG A 198 2.05 -2.12 9.63
CA ARG A 198 1.43 -3.22 10.39
C ARG A 198 -0.09 -3.17 10.31
N SER A 199 -0.67 -1.98 10.40
CA SER A 199 -2.11 -1.76 10.25
C SER A 199 -2.60 -2.16 8.85
N GLN A 200 -1.84 -1.84 7.80
CA GLN A 200 -2.14 -2.27 6.43
C GLN A 200 -2.21 -3.79 6.33
N GLY A 201 -1.19 -4.50 6.83
CA GLY A 201 -1.15 -5.96 6.77
C GLY A 201 -2.23 -6.63 7.62
N ALA A 202 -2.52 -6.11 8.82
CA ALA A 202 -3.62 -6.60 9.65
C ALA A 202 -4.99 -6.41 8.96
N LYS A 203 -5.21 -5.27 8.31
CA LYS A 203 -6.44 -5.02 7.53
C LYS A 203 -6.53 -5.94 6.31
N MET A 204 -5.43 -6.15 5.58
CA MET A 204 -5.39 -7.11 4.47
C MET A 204 -5.74 -8.52 4.95
N ALA A 205 -5.18 -8.95 6.08
CA ALA A 205 -5.54 -10.24 6.66
C ALA A 205 -7.03 -10.30 7.03
N ALA A 206 -7.59 -9.27 7.65
CA ALA A 206 -8.99 -9.24 8.07
C ALA A 206 -9.98 -9.17 6.89
N LEU A 207 -9.67 -8.39 5.86
CA LEU A 207 -10.60 -8.08 4.76
C LEU A 207 -10.50 -9.07 3.60
N ARG A 208 -9.46 -9.90 3.49
CA ARG A 208 -9.31 -10.77 2.32
C ARG A 208 -10.48 -11.75 2.14
N ARG A 209 -10.86 -11.99 0.89
CA ARG A 209 -11.71 -13.11 0.47
C ARG A 209 -10.89 -14.08 -0.38
N GLY A 210 -10.16 -14.98 0.28
CA GLY A 210 -9.30 -15.96 -0.37
C GLY A 210 -7.97 -16.17 0.35
N ARG A 211 -6.98 -16.70 -0.38
CA ARG A 211 -5.61 -16.85 0.10
C ARG A 211 -5.01 -15.49 0.44
N MET A 212 -4.27 -15.43 1.55
CA MET A 212 -3.50 -14.25 1.92
C MET A 212 -2.32 -14.10 0.95
N PRO A 213 -2.17 -12.95 0.27
CA PRO A 213 -0.95 -12.66 -0.48
C PRO A 213 0.24 -12.58 0.49
N HIS A 214 1.45 -12.81 0.00
CA HIS A 214 2.65 -12.48 0.77
C HIS A 214 2.67 -10.97 1.02
N PHE A 215 2.63 -10.55 2.28
CA PHE A 215 2.67 -9.14 2.64
C PHE A 215 3.93 -8.84 3.45
N ALA A 216 4.85 -8.11 2.85
CA ALA A 216 6.15 -7.80 3.45
C ALA A 216 6.48 -6.32 3.37
N ALA A 217 7.35 -5.88 4.27
CA ALA A 217 7.91 -4.53 4.20
C ALA A 217 9.29 -4.57 3.55
N VAL A 218 9.65 -3.52 2.80
CA VAL A 218 10.99 -3.37 2.22
C VAL A 218 11.61 -2.05 2.67
N THR A 219 12.86 -2.07 3.13
CA THR A 219 13.46 -0.90 3.79
C THR A 219 14.98 -0.80 3.63
N MET A 220 15.51 0.40 3.90
CA MET A 220 16.92 0.69 4.14
C MET A 220 17.14 1.25 5.56
N GLU A 221 16.21 0.99 6.48
CA GLU A 221 16.30 1.46 7.86
C GLU A 221 17.50 0.85 8.60
N PRO A 222 18.43 1.67 9.13
CA PRO A 222 19.64 1.17 9.77
C PRO A 222 19.45 0.75 11.24
N ARG A 223 18.36 1.15 11.92
CA ARG A 223 18.18 0.94 13.36
C ARG A 223 17.49 -0.41 13.67
N PRO A 224 18.14 -1.32 14.42
CA PRO A 224 17.52 -2.60 14.79
C PRO A 224 16.21 -2.51 15.56
N TYR A 225 16.03 -1.48 16.41
CA TYR A 225 14.78 -1.33 17.16
C TYR A 225 13.61 -0.95 16.25
N MET A 226 13.85 -0.21 15.16
CA MET A 226 12.82 0.14 14.18
C MET A 226 12.42 -1.06 13.32
N LEU A 227 13.41 -1.86 12.92
CA LEU A 227 13.17 -3.16 12.28
C LEU A 227 12.37 -4.09 13.20
N ARG A 228 12.62 -4.06 14.52
CA ARG A 228 11.82 -4.81 15.50
C ARG A 228 10.38 -4.31 15.59
N ILE A 229 10.15 -3.00 15.57
CA ILE A 229 8.78 -2.46 15.60
C ILE A 229 8.01 -2.89 14.34
N LEU A 230 8.66 -2.89 13.18
CA LEU A 230 8.06 -3.23 11.90
C LEU A 230 7.85 -4.75 11.74
N GLY A 231 8.89 -5.54 11.99
CA GLY A 231 8.93 -6.97 11.71
C GLY A 231 8.79 -7.86 12.94
N GLY A 232 8.81 -7.36 14.17
CA GLY A 232 8.76 -8.19 15.38
C GLY A 232 7.38 -8.71 15.79
N GLY A 233 6.31 -8.30 15.08
CA GLY A 233 4.93 -8.74 15.34
C GLY A 233 4.64 -10.20 14.96
N SER A 234 3.41 -10.64 15.24
CA SER A 234 3.01 -12.06 15.21
C SER A 234 2.22 -12.48 13.96
N GLY A 235 2.19 -11.67 12.91
CA GLY A 235 1.60 -12.07 11.63
C GLY A 235 1.01 -10.94 10.78
N GLU A 236 1.15 -9.69 11.19
CA GLU A 236 0.69 -8.54 10.38
C GLU A 236 1.59 -8.29 9.19
N VAL A 237 2.88 -8.61 9.32
CA VAL A 237 3.89 -8.51 8.25
C VAL A 237 4.64 -9.84 8.24
N ASP A 238 4.75 -10.45 7.06
CA ASP A 238 5.38 -11.77 6.92
C ASP A 238 6.88 -11.69 7.25
N CYS A 239 7.57 -10.68 6.73
CA CYS A 239 8.94 -10.32 7.07
C CYS A 239 9.30 -8.91 6.58
N VAL A 240 10.48 -8.43 6.98
CA VAL A 240 11.11 -7.22 6.47
C VAL A 240 12.25 -7.62 5.55
N TYR A 241 12.23 -7.17 4.30
CA TYR A 241 13.34 -7.29 3.38
C TYR A 241 14.22 -6.04 3.49
N HIS A 242 15.49 -6.22 3.85
CA HIS A 242 16.46 -5.14 3.85
C HIS A 242 17.14 -5.08 2.48
N LEU A 243 17.22 -3.89 1.88
CA LEU A 243 17.79 -3.72 0.53
C LEU A 243 19.29 -4.06 0.46
N ASN A 244 20.00 -4.04 1.59
CA ASN A 244 21.39 -4.50 1.68
C ASN A 244 21.68 -5.07 3.08
N LEU A 245 21.21 -6.28 3.37
CA LEU A 245 21.37 -6.89 4.69
C LEU A 245 22.83 -7.16 5.09
N PRO A 246 23.75 -7.54 4.17
CA PRO A 246 25.17 -7.66 4.48
C PRO A 246 25.78 -6.35 5.00
N ALA A 247 25.52 -5.23 4.33
CA ALA A 247 26.03 -3.92 4.76
C ALA A 247 25.43 -3.48 6.10
N LEU A 248 24.14 -3.76 6.34
CA LEU A 248 23.52 -3.50 7.64
C LEU A 248 24.17 -4.34 8.76
N THR A 249 24.46 -5.60 8.48
CA THR A 249 25.12 -6.50 9.43
C THR A 249 26.49 -5.94 9.83
N GLU A 250 27.25 -5.46 8.84
CA GLU A 250 28.54 -4.81 9.09
C GLU A 250 28.38 -3.52 9.91
N ALA A 251 27.42 -2.67 9.55
CA ALA A 251 27.16 -1.42 10.26
C ALA A 251 26.77 -1.65 11.73
N VAL A 252 25.91 -2.64 12.00
CA VAL A 252 25.54 -3.02 13.36
C VAL A 252 26.76 -3.54 14.11
N ARG A 253 27.59 -4.39 13.49
CA ARG A 253 28.83 -4.88 14.11
C ARG A 253 29.78 -3.73 14.46
N ALA A 254 30.14 -2.90 13.49
CA ALA A 254 31.09 -1.79 13.65
C ALA A 254 30.68 -0.77 14.73
N THR A 255 29.37 -0.57 14.92
CA THR A 255 28.84 0.41 15.88
C THR A 255 28.53 -0.16 17.26
N THR A 256 28.52 -1.49 17.43
CA THR A 256 28.13 -2.16 18.69
C THR A 256 29.25 -2.99 19.30
N GLU A 257 30.20 -3.50 18.51
CA GLU A 257 31.30 -4.33 18.97
C GLU A 257 32.20 -3.57 19.96
N GLY A 258 32.56 -4.22 21.07
CA GLY A 258 33.33 -3.60 22.15
C GLY A 258 32.60 -2.51 22.94
N ARG A 259 31.30 -2.26 22.69
CA ARG A 259 30.51 -1.22 23.37
C ARG A 259 29.39 -1.82 24.25
N PRO A 260 29.61 -2.02 25.57
CA PRO A 260 28.65 -2.68 26.45
C PRO A 260 27.25 -2.04 26.45
N ARG A 261 27.17 -0.71 26.36
CA ARG A 261 25.89 0.04 26.32
C ARG A 261 25.03 -0.25 25.08
N ARG A 262 25.60 -0.88 24.05
CA ARG A 262 24.92 -1.17 22.76
C ARG A 262 24.71 -2.66 22.52
N ARG A 263 25.04 -3.50 23.49
CA ARG A 263 24.87 -4.95 23.41
C ARG A 263 23.44 -5.35 23.07
N GLU A 264 22.45 -4.69 23.66
CA GLU A 264 21.03 -4.95 23.40
C GLU A 264 20.63 -4.67 21.93
N THR A 265 21.26 -3.67 21.30
CA THR A 265 21.01 -3.37 19.88
C THR A 265 21.50 -4.51 18.98
N ALA A 266 22.72 -5.01 19.24
CA ALA A 266 23.27 -6.15 18.52
C ALA A 266 22.43 -7.42 18.73
N GLU A 267 22.01 -7.68 19.98
CA GLU A 267 21.15 -8.83 20.30
C GLU A 267 19.77 -8.72 19.65
N THR A 268 19.20 -7.51 19.58
CA THR A 268 17.93 -7.26 18.89
C THR A 268 18.05 -7.58 17.40
N PHE A 269 19.09 -7.08 16.74
CA PHE A 269 19.33 -7.36 15.33
C PHE A 269 19.51 -8.87 15.09
N ARG A 270 20.38 -9.51 15.89
CA ARG A 270 20.64 -10.95 15.80
C ARG A 270 19.37 -11.78 15.93
N LYS A 271 18.50 -11.48 16.90
CA LYS A 271 17.22 -12.18 17.07
C LYS A 271 16.33 -12.04 15.84
N LEU A 272 16.19 -10.83 15.29
CA LEU A 272 15.38 -10.61 14.09
C LEU A 272 15.90 -11.38 12.87
N PHE A 273 17.22 -11.42 12.72
CA PHE A 273 17.88 -12.17 11.65
C PHE A 273 17.68 -13.69 11.81
N GLU A 274 18.00 -14.24 12.99
CA GLU A 274 17.85 -15.67 13.30
C GLU A 274 16.40 -16.15 13.19
N GLN A 275 15.42 -15.32 13.60
CA GLN A 275 13.99 -15.61 13.50
C GLN A 275 13.42 -15.39 12.10
N ARG A 276 14.27 -15.07 11.11
CA ARG A 276 13.87 -14.74 9.73
C ARG A 276 12.82 -13.63 9.62
N ARG A 277 12.84 -12.69 10.56
CA ARG A 277 11.97 -11.50 10.57
C ARG A 277 12.58 -10.36 9.75
N VAL A 278 13.91 -10.32 9.64
CA VAL A 278 14.65 -9.49 8.67
C VAL A 278 15.37 -10.42 7.71
N ARG A 279 15.19 -10.21 6.41
CA ARG A 279 15.68 -11.05 5.31
C ARG A 279 16.37 -10.20 4.25
N ASP A 280 17.22 -10.82 3.44
CA ASP A 280 17.89 -10.11 2.34
C ASP A 280 16.93 -9.91 1.16
N TYR A 281 17.15 -8.85 0.37
CA TYR A 281 16.36 -8.58 -0.82
C TYR A 281 16.39 -9.73 -1.85
N ASP A 282 17.49 -10.49 -1.94
CA ASP A 282 17.55 -11.64 -2.86
C ASP A 282 16.54 -12.75 -2.53
N GLU A 283 16.16 -12.87 -1.26
CA GLU A 283 15.14 -13.81 -0.83
C GLU A 283 13.76 -13.40 -1.33
N LEU A 284 13.48 -12.09 -1.41
CA LEU A 284 12.26 -11.57 -2.03
C LEU A 284 12.24 -11.89 -3.53
N VAL A 285 13.35 -11.67 -4.24
CA VAL A 285 13.47 -12.01 -5.67
C VAL A 285 13.25 -13.50 -5.87
N THR A 286 13.91 -14.34 -5.05
CA THR A 286 13.79 -15.79 -5.12
C THR A 286 12.36 -16.23 -4.86
N TYR A 287 11.71 -15.67 -3.83
CA TYR A 287 10.31 -15.94 -3.53
C TYR A 287 9.39 -15.54 -4.69
N ALA A 288 9.58 -14.36 -5.27
CA ALA A 288 8.78 -13.89 -6.40
C ALA A 288 8.88 -14.80 -7.63
N ARG A 289 10.03 -15.46 -7.85
CA ARG A 289 10.19 -16.48 -8.91
C ARG A 289 9.45 -17.79 -8.64
N THR A 290 9.13 -18.09 -7.38
CA THR A 290 8.36 -19.29 -7.00
C THR A 290 6.85 -19.08 -7.04
N LEU A 291 6.42 -17.82 -6.98
CA LEU A 291 5.02 -17.45 -7.17
C LEU A 291 4.64 -17.71 -8.60
#